data_AF-A0A847NZJ2-F1
#
_entry.id   AF-A0A847NZJ2-F1
#
_cell.length_a   1.000
_cell.length_b   1.000
_cell.length_c   1.000
_cell.angle_alpha   90.00
_cell.angle_beta   90.00
_cell.angle_gamma   90.00
#
_symmetry.space_group_name_H-M   'P 1'
#
loop_
_entity.id
_entity.type
_entity.pdbx_description
1 polymer ?
#
loop_
_entity_poly.entity_id
_entity_poly.type
_entity_poly.pdbx_seq_one_letter_code
_entity_poly.pdbx_strand_id
1 'polypeptide(L)'
;NNAKQGFREPHLYVIGKPEFVKKVIELDNCRRFQIARYISENVKMETIHEKVVRLLVMENEDLFRAGQSNERSTGRELFVTICKSLYEFSGADAARYLRVTEAAVSRMLSRFRNVENKEYLIEKVLEEIN
;
A
#
# COMPACT_ATOMS: atom_id res chain seq x y z
N ASN A 1 -19.96 22.54 -12.10
CA ASN A 1 -19.71 21.09 -11.94
C ASN A 1 -19.24 20.78 -10.52
N ASN A 2 -20.18 20.65 -9.59
CA ASN A 2 -19.94 20.19 -8.21
C ASN A 2 -20.60 18.82 -8.05
N ALA A 3 -19.92 17.76 -8.47
CA ALA A 3 -20.35 16.38 -8.18
C ALA A 3 -19.50 15.84 -7.03
N LYS A 4 -19.64 16.45 -5.84
CA LYS A 4 -19.27 15.76 -4.60
C LYS A 4 -20.36 14.73 -4.36
N GLN A 5 -20.17 13.50 -4.83
CA GLN A 5 -20.96 12.35 -4.40
C GLN A 5 -20.67 12.13 -2.92
N GLY A 6 -21.41 12.83 -2.07
CA GLY A 6 -21.49 12.50 -0.65
C GLY A 6 -22.10 11.11 -0.55
N PHE A 7 -21.33 10.14 -0.06
CA PHE A 7 -21.84 8.85 0.37
C PHE A 7 -22.81 9.08 1.53
N ARG A 8 -24.07 9.39 1.20
CA ARG A 8 -25.14 9.53 2.17
C ARG A 8 -25.58 8.12 2.57
N GLU A 9 -25.30 7.80 3.82
CA GLU A 9 -26.04 6.83 4.63
C GLU A 9 -26.04 5.36 4.13
N PRO A 10 -25.07 4.54 4.60
CA PRO A 10 -24.94 3.11 4.22
C PRO A 10 -26.19 2.27 4.49
N HIS A 11 -27.04 2.68 5.42
CA HIS A 11 -28.27 1.98 5.79
C HIS A 11 -29.35 2.01 4.68
N LEU A 12 -29.20 2.88 3.67
CA LEU A 12 -30.15 3.00 2.55
C LEU A 12 -29.90 1.98 1.42
N TYR A 13 -28.77 1.25 1.45
CA TYR A 13 -28.34 0.35 0.37
C TYR A 13 -28.50 -1.14 0.68
N VAL A 14 -28.89 -1.50 1.90
CA VAL A 14 -29.00 -2.90 2.33
C VAL A 14 -30.48 -3.25 2.54
N ILE A 15 -31.06 -3.97 1.58
CA ILE A 15 -32.42 -4.51 1.68
C ILE A 15 -32.30 -5.92 2.30
N GLY A 16 -32.88 -6.13 3.49
CA GLY A 16 -32.84 -7.41 4.18
C GLY A 16 -33.46 -7.36 5.56
N LYS A 17 -33.44 -8.50 6.29
CA LYS A 17 -33.92 -8.57 7.67
C LYS A 17 -33.16 -7.56 8.56
N PRO A 18 -33.81 -6.91 9.54
CA PRO A 18 -33.16 -5.91 10.39
C PRO A 18 -31.86 -6.38 11.05
N GLU A 19 -31.79 -7.65 11.47
CA GLU A 19 -30.59 -8.23 12.08
C GLU A 19 -29.42 -8.30 11.09
N PHE A 20 -29.71 -8.61 9.82
CA PHE A 20 -28.72 -8.68 8.75
C PHE A 20 -28.19 -7.28 8.40
N VAL A 21 -29.09 -6.30 8.27
CA VAL A 21 -28.72 -4.90 7.99
C VAL A 21 -27.81 -4.35 9.09
N LYS A 22 -28.15 -4.58 10.36
CA LYS A 22 -27.33 -4.17 11.51
C LYS A 22 -25.93 -4.80 11.46
N LYS A 23 -25.85 -6.12 11.20
CA LYS A 23 -24.57 -6.84 11.09
C LYS A 23 -23.70 -6.30 9.95
N VAL A 24 -24.29 -5.98 8.80
CA VAL A 24 -23.56 -5.43 7.64
C VAL A 24 -23.04 -4.02 7.94
N ILE A 25 -23.84 -3.16 8.57
CA ILE A 25 -23.43 -1.81 8.96
C ILE A 25 -22.32 -1.87 10.01
N GLU A 26 -22.42 -2.77 11.00
CA GLU A 26 -21.36 -2.96 12.01
C GLU A 26 -20.06 -3.45 11.37
N LEU A 27 -20.12 -4.40 10.44
CA LEU A 27 -18.95 -4.85 9.68
C LEU A 27 -18.33 -3.74 8.83
N ASP A 28 -19.16 -2.94 8.16
CA ASP A 28 -18.70 -1.80 7.35
C ASP A 28 -18.05 -0.72 8.22
N ASN A 29 -18.66 -0.41 9.37
CA ASN A 29 -18.11 0.51 10.36
C ASN A 29 -16.78 -0.02 10.91
N CYS A 30 -16.70 -1.28 11.34
CA CYS A 30 -15.44 -1.89 11.81
C CYS A 30 -14.34 -1.84 10.74
N ARG A 31 -14.67 -2.03 9.46
CA ARG A 31 -13.72 -1.86 8.34
C ARG A 31 -13.29 -0.40 8.17
N ARG A 32 -14.21 0.56 8.33
CA ARG A 32 -13.91 2.01 8.26
C ARG A 32 -13.11 2.51 9.46
N PHE A 33 -13.21 1.86 10.61
CA PHE A 33 -12.49 2.20 11.84
C PHE A 33 -11.16 1.48 12.00
N GLN A 34 -10.75 0.60 11.07
CA GLN A 34 -9.37 0.13 11.04
C GLN A 34 -8.47 1.31 10.71
N ILE A 35 -7.82 1.84 11.74
CA ILE A 35 -6.73 2.80 11.60
C ILE A 35 -5.67 2.08 10.77
N ALA A 36 -5.39 2.59 9.57
CA ALA A 36 -4.38 2.02 8.70
C ALA A 36 -3.07 1.89 9.45
N ARG A 37 -2.39 0.75 9.30
CA ARG A 37 -1.21 0.41 10.12
C ARG A 37 -0.12 1.48 10.10
N TYR A 38 0.08 2.16 8.96
CA TYR A 38 1.04 3.27 8.87
C TYR A 38 0.70 4.45 9.80
N ILE A 39 -0.59 4.69 10.07
CA ILE A 39 -1.05 5.73 10.99
C ILE A 39 -0.77 5.30 12.43
N SER A 40 -1.10 4.06 12.79
CA SER A 40 -0.90 3.56 14.15
C SER A 40 0.58 3.43 14.52
N GLU A 41 1.42 3.02 13.56
CA GLU A 41 2.87 2.84 13.76
C GLU A 41 3.67 4.12 13.42
N ASN A 42 3.00 5.21 13.02
CA ASN A 42 3.62 6.47 12.58
C ASN A 42 4.71 6.28 11.50
N VAL A 43 4.49 5.32 10.60
CA VAL A 43 5.41 5.00 9.50
C VAL A 43 5.06 5.84 8.27
N LYS A 44 6.08 6.45 7.67
CA LYS A 44 5.94 7.24 6.43
C LYS A 44 6.54 6.49 5.25
N MET A 45 6.06 6.80 4.04
CA MET A 45 6.62 6.22 2.80
C MET A 45 8.11 6.56 2.64
N GLU A 46 8.53 7.74 3.09
CA GLU A 46 9.91 8.19 3.08
C GLU A 46 10.81 7.29 3.93
N THR A 47 10.31 6.82 5.09
CA THR A 47 11.02 5.88 5.95
C THR A 47 11.21 4.54 5.23
N ILE A 48 10.15 3.99 4.64
CA ILE A 48 10.21 2.72 3.89
C ILE A 48 11.16 2.86 2.70
N HIS A 49 11.08 3.97 1.96
CA HIS A 49 11.97 4.29 0.86
C HIS A 49 13.43 4.22 1.33
N GLU A 50 13.77 4.95 2.39
CA GLU A 50 15.14 5.02 2.89
C GLU A 50 15.70 3.64 3.23
N LYS A 51 14.88 2.79 3.88
CA LYS A 51 15.29 1.43 4.26
C LYS A 51 15.49 0.52 3.05
N VAL A 52 14.60 0.60 2.06
CA VAL A 52 14.73 -0.17 0.81
C VAL A 52 16.00 0.22 0.06
N VAL A 53 16.26 1.52 -0.09
CA VAL A 53 17.45 2.03 -0.80
C VAL A 53 18.73 1.61 -0.10
N ARG A 54 18.75 1.68 1.23
CA ARG A 54 19.89 1.25 2.05
C ARG A 54 20.15 -0.24 1.91
N LEU A 55 19.11 -1.08 2.04
CA LEU A 55 19.23 -2.53 1.94
C LEU A 55 19.78 -2.98 0.58
N LEU A 56 19.36 -2.33 -0.50
CA LEU A 56 19.74 -2.67 -1.86
C LEU A 56 20.94 -1.86 -2.37
N VAL A 57 21.58 -1.05 -1.52
CA VAL A 57 22.75 -0.22 -1.87
C VAL A 57 22.49 0.66 -3.10
N MET A 58 21.33 1.30 -3.15
CA MET A 58 20.88 2.16 -4.24
C MET A 58 21.09 3.65 -3.93
N GLU A 59 20.95 4.52 -4.94
CA GLU A 59 20.77 5.96 -4.68
C GLU A 59 19.31 6.24 -4.29
N ASN A 60 19.08 7.26 -3.46
CA ASN A 60 17.71 7.66 -3.06
C ASN A 60 16.82 7.96 -4.29
N GLU A 61 17.37 8.63 -5.30
CA GLU A 61 16.63 8.98 -6.51
C GLU A 61 16.29 7.77 -7.41
N ASP A 62 16.91 6.60 -7.19
CA ASP A 62 16.74 5.45 -8.09
C ASP A 62 15.33 4.83 -8.02
N LEU A 63 14.63 4.95 -6.89
CA LEU A 63 13.24 4.48 -6.77
C LEU A 63 12.27 5.28 -7.67
N PHE A 64 12.56 6.56 -7.91
CA PHE A 64 11.74 7.42 -8.77
C PHE A 64 12.05 7.23 -10.26
N ARG A 65 13.20 6.66 -10.60
CA ARG A 65 13.61 6.41 -11.99
C ARG A 65 12.96 5.14 -12.53
N ALA A 66 12.64 5.14 -13.83
CA ALA A 66 12.15 3.93 -14.50
C ALA A 66 13.11 2.76 -14.29
N GLY A 67 12.59 1.60 -13.90
CA GLY A 67 13.39 0.39 -13.70
C GLY A 67 13.89 -0.13 -15.05
N GLN A 68 15.17 0.09 -15.35
CA GLN A 68 15.85 -0.52 -16.50
C GLN A 68 16.85 -1.63 -16.07
N SER A 69 17.25 -1.64 -14.79
CA SER A 69 18.09 -2.69 -14.19
C SER A 69 17.28 -3.55 -13.22
N ASN A 70 17.75 -4.79 -12.99
CA ASN A 70 17.09 -5.74 -12.08
C ASN A 70 16.95 -5.17 -10.67
N GLU A 71 18.00 -4.55 -10.11
CA GLU A 71 17.99 -3.97 -8.76
C GLU A 71 16.95 -2.86 -8.61
N ARG A 72 16.86 -1.93 -9.56
CA ARG A 72 15.84 -0.86 -9.51
C ARG A 72 14.43 -1.40 -9.63
N SER A 73 14.20 -2.42 -10.46
CA SER A 73 12.88 -3.05 -10.54
C SER A 73 12.55 -3.73 -9.21
N THR A 74 13.47 -4.52 -8.65
CA THR A 74 13.31 -5.22 -7.37
C THR A 74 13.06 -4.24 -6.22
N GLY A 75 13.83 -3.14 -6.12
CA GLY A 75 13.64 -2.14 -5.08
C GLY A 75 12.28 -1.46 -5.14
N ARG A 76 11.82 -1.10 -6.34
CA ARG A 76 10.48 -0.51 -6.52
C ARG A 76 9.37 -1.50 -6.18
N GLU A 77 9.54 -2.74 -6.57
CA GLU A 77 8.61 -3.83 -6.28
C GLU A 77 8.53 -4.14 -4.78
N LEU A 78 9.67 -4.19 -4.09
CA LEU A 78 9.79 -4.34 -2.65
C LEU A 78 9.11 -3.17 -1.92
N PHE A 79 9.45 -1.92 -2.29
CA PHE A 79 8.87 -0.71 -1.73
C PHE A 79 7.34 -0.72 -1.81
N VAL A 80 6.80 -0.98 -3.00
CA VAL A 80 5.35 -1.03 -3.23
C VAL A 80 4.70 -2.16 -2.42
N THR A 81 5.37 -3.31 -2.33
CA THR A 81 4.87 -4.47 -1.57
C THR A 81 4.75 -4.15 -0.09
N ILE A 82 5.77 -3.52 0.51
CA ILE A 82 5.76 -3.13 1.92
C ILE A 82 4.69 -2.06 2.15
N CYS A 83 4.66 -1.02 1.31
CA CYS A 83 3.67 0.05 1.47
C CYS A 83 2.24 -0.48 1.43
N LYS A 84 1.89 -1.27 0.42
CA LYS A 84 0.50 -1.70 0.22
C LYS A 84 0.10 -2.93 1.01
N SER A 85 0.98 -3.93 1.11
CA SER A 85 0.63 -5.23 1.70
C SER A 85 0.82 -5.26 3.21
N LEU A 86 1.71 -4.44 3.76
CA LEU A 86 2.01 -4.44 5.19
C LEU A 86 1.47 -3.22 5.90
N TYR A 87 1.66 -2.05 5.30
CA TYR A 87 1.29 -0.76 5.88
C TYR A 87 -0.04 -0.21 5.37
N GLU A 88 -0.69 -0.92 4.44
CA GLU A 88 -2.04 -0.60 3.92
C GLU A 88 -2.15 0.78 3.26
N PHE A 89 -1.03 1.34 2.76
CA PHE A 89 -1.08 2.53 1.92
C PHE A 89 -1.90 2.27 0.66
N SER A 90 -2.65 3.28 0.21
CA SER A 90 -3.44 3.15 -1.00
C SER A 90 -2.55 2.97 -2.24
N GLY A 91 -3.07 2.28 -3.25
CA GLY A 91 -2.37 2.15 -4.54
C GLY A 91 -2.10 3.51 -5.19
N ALA A 92 -3.03 4.46 -5.03
CA ALA A 92 -2.90 5.83 -5.50
C ALA A 92 -1.75 6.59 -4.82
N ASP A 93 -1.56 6.39 -3.51
CA ASP A 93 -0.49 7.06 -2.76
C ASP A 93 0.88 6.51 -3.18
N ALA A 94 1.01 5.18 -3.29
CA ALA A 94 2.26 4.57 -3.75
C ALA A 94 2.59 4.95 -5.20
N ALA A 95 1.57 5.06 -6.07
CA ALA A 95 1.70 5.50 -7.45
C ALA A 95 2.15 6.96 -7.52
N ARG A 96 1.53 7.84 -6.72
CA ARG A 96 1.90 9.26 -6.61
C ARG A 96 3.33 9.43 -6.13
N TYR A 97 3.71 8.69 -5.10
CA TYR A 97 5.06 8.73 -4.53
C TYR A 97 6.12 8.34 -5.56
N LEU A 98 5.92 7.22 -6.26
CA LEU A 98 6.85 6.75 -7.30
C LEU A 98 6.70 7.45 -8.66
N ARG A 99 5.79 8.44 -8.78
CA ARG A 99 5.49 9.16 -10.03
C ARG A 99 5.12 8.23 -11.19
N VAL A 100 4.29 7.22 -10.92
CA VAL A 100 3.79 6.26 -11.91
C VAL A 100 2.28 6.09 -11.82
N THR A 101 1.72 5.27 -12.71
CA THR A 101 0.29 4.93 -12.70
C THR A 101 -0.02 3.84 -11.69
N GLU A 102 -1.25 3.82 -11.16
CA GLU A 102 -1.73 2.73 -10.29
C GLU A 102 -1.66 1.35 -10.99
N ALA A 103 -1.84 1.32 -12.31
CA ALA A 103 -1.65 0.11 -13.10
C ALA A 103 -0.19 -0.39 -13.08
N ALA A 104 0.80 0.52 -13.05
CA ALA A 104 2.20 0.14 -12.86
C ALA A 104 2.44 -0.44 -11.46
N VAL A 105 1.87 0.16 -10.42
CA VAL A 105 1.90 -0.36 -9.04
C VAL A 105 1.31 -1.77 -8.96
N SER A 106 0.15 -1.99 -9.59
CA SER A 106 -0.47 -3.32 -9.66
C SER A 106 0.44 -4.36 -10.33
N ARG A 107 1.09 -4.00 -11.44
CA ARG A 107 2.07 -4.87 -12.11
C ARG A 107 3.30 -5.14 -11.25
N MET A 108 3.79 -4.15 -10.49
CA MET A 108 4.91 -4.32 -9.56
C MET A 108 4.58 -5.35 -8.48
N LEU A 109 3.41 -5.26 -7.85
CA LEU A 109 2.96 -6.23 -6.85
C LEU A 109 2.88 -7.66 -7.42
N SER A 110 2.33 -7.80 -8.61
CA SER A 110 2.23 -9.11 -9.27
C SER A 110 3.61 -9.69 -9.60
N ARG A 111 4.56 -8.87 -10.04
CA ARG A 111 5.94 -9.32 -10.33
C ARG A 111 6.70 -9.71 -9.07
N PHE A 112 6.56 -8.93 -8.00
CA PHE A 112 7.27 -9.19 -6.74
C PHE A 112 6.93 -10.57 -6.13
N ARG A 113 5.73 -11.09 -6.39
CA ARG A 113 5.34 -12.44 -5.93
C ARG A 113 6.27 -13.54 -6.43
N ASN A 114 6.91 -13.33 -7.57
CA ASN A 114 7.80 -14.28 -8.23
C ASN A 114 9.29 -14.00 -7.96
N VAL A 115 9.61 -12.97 -7.16
CA VAL A 115 11.00 -12.66 -6.79
C VAL A 115 11.50 -13.70 -5.77
N GLU A 116 12.68 -14.26 -6.03
CA GLU A 116 13.35 -15.17 -5.10
C GLU A 116 13.71 -14.43 -3.80
N ASN A 117 13.61 -15.11 -2.66
CA ASN A 117 13.93 -14.55 -1.33
C ASN A 117 13.13 -13.29 -0.95
N LYS A 118 11.95 -13.07 -1.56
CA LYS A 118 11.08 -11.93 -1.25
C LYS A 118 10.75 -11.77 0.24
N GLU A 119 10.55 -12.88 0.94
CA GLU A 119 10.21 -12.89 2.37
C GLU A 119 11.39 -12.36 3.20
N TYR A 120 12.61 -12.81 2.90
CA TYR A 120 13.83 -12.31 3.51
C TYR A 120 14.04 -10.80 3.25
N LEU A 121 13.81 -10.34 2.02
CA LEU A 121 13.92 -8.91 1.70
C LEU A 121 12.90 -8.07 2.47
N ILE A 122 11.66 -8.55 2.58
CA ILE A 122 10.63 -7.87 3.39
C ILE A 122 11.06 -7.82 4.85
N GLU A 123 11.47 -8.95 5.43
CA GLU A 123 11.88 -9.05 6.84
C GLU A 123 13.00 -8.09 7.18
N LYS A 124 14.05 -8.03 6.34
CA LYS A 124 15.19 -7.10 6.54
C LYS A 124 14.77 -5.64 6.56
N VAL A 125 13.85 -5.23 5.68
CA VAL A 125 13.35 -3.85 5.70
C VAL A 125 12.53 -3.58 6.96
N LEU A 126 11.73 -4.54 7.43
CA LEU A 126 10.91 -4.38 8.64
C LEU A 126 11.74 -4.33 9.92
N GLU A 127 12.81 -5.11 10.01
CA GLU A 127 13.79 -5.04 11.12
C GLU A 127 14.41 -3.65 11.26
N GLU A 128 14.55 -2.92 10.15
CA GLU A 128 15.10 -1.57 10.18
C GLU A 128 14.08 -0.46 10.46
N ILE A 129 12.78 -0.75 10.39
CA ILE A 129 11.71 0.22 10.65
C ILE A 129 11.31 0.21 12.14
N ASN A 130 11.38 -0.96 12.78
CA ASN A 130 11.11 -1.14 14.22
C ASN A 130 12.32 -0.79 15.08
#